data_AF-A0A090Y6U0-F1
#
_entry.id   AF-A0A090Y6U0-F1
#
_cell.length_a   1.000
_cell.length_b   1.000
_cell.length_c   1.000
_cell.angle_alpha   90.00
_cell.angle_beta   90.00
_cell.angle_gamma   90.00
#
_symmetry.space_group_name_H-M   'P 1'
#
loop_
_entity.id
_entity.type
_entity.pdbx_description
1 polymer ?
#
loop_
_entity_poly.entity_id
_entity_poly.type
_entity_poly.pdbx_seq_one_letter_code
_entity_poly.pdbx_strand_id
1 'polypeptide(L)'
;MIDATQERRLQRLLQSCGHNSHTHLYYLGDKKWFWDSEHEACIVYRSLGNRRIALGDPLGKPEAIPRVIGQFMNHCREHGYIPAFYQAKSSFLQLYKQYGLQYAKIGEEAQVDLAKFHLHGKAWLKLRGRINKLKRAGFTFAVLHPPFEDRFLDRLHKISGEWLGERKEKSFSVGSFSREYVNRFPVAVLIGPDGEYEAFATLGGDPPPSLPDSRDAAVPRQITVDLMRYTKACPHGAMDVLFASLFLWAQEHRYDFCSLGMAPLANVNDLLFAKWVYKYGNKFYNFKGLYDYKNKFAPAWKDVYLVYPPSGLPVTLTVLMLMIHTAPGNRKPAKDKMLSNFVS
;
A
#
# COMPACT_ATOMS: atom_id res chain seq x y z
N MET A 1 6.22 -4.55 13.98
CA MET A 1 7.27 -5.21 13.17
C MET A 1 6.91 -6.66 12.93
N ILE A 2 7.27 -7.19 11.75
CA ILE A 2 7.15 -8.62 11.45
C ILE A 2 8.30 -9.39 12.09
N ASP A 3 8.08 -10.67 12.40
CA ASP A 3 9.16 -11.54 12.89
C ASP A 3 10.08 -12.02 11.75
N ALA A 4 11.31 -12.39 12.10
CA ALA A 4 12.36 -12.77 11.16
C ALA A 4 12.04 -14.04 10.34
N THR A 5 11.15 -14.90 10.81
CA THR A 5 10.73 -16.10 10.08
C THR A 5 9.76 -15.71 8.98
N GLN A 6 8.76 -14.88 9.28
CA GLN A 6 7.83 -14.34 8.29
C GLN A 6 8.56 -13.49 7.24
N GLU A 7 9.51 -12.66 7.67
CA GLU A 7 10.30 -11.83 6.77
C GLU A 7 11.09 -12.67 5.75
N ARG A 8 11.81 -13.70 6.22
CA ARG A 8 12.56 -14.60 5.31
C ARG A 8 11.66 -15.36 4.35
N ARG A 9 10.48 -15.80 4.79
CA ARG A 9 9.51 -16.49 3.93
C ARG A 9 8.94 -15.53 2.88
N LEU A 10 8.56 -14.33 3.29
CA LEU A 10 8.06 -13.29 2.38
C LEU A 10 9.11 -12.95 1.31
N GLN A 11 10.37 -12.73 1.70
CA GLN A 11 11.44 -12.41 0.75
C GLN A 11 11.63 -13.51 -0.31
N ARG A 12 11.62 -14.80 0.10
CA ARG A 12 11.67 -15.93 -0.85
C ARG A 12 10.45 -15.96 -1.78
N LEU A 13 9.27 -15.71 -1.24
CA LEU A 13 8.05 -15.70 -2.04
C LEU A 13 8.07 -14.60 -3.11
N LEU A 14 8.48 -13.39 -2.72
CA LEU A 14 8.59 -12.23 -3.60
C LEU A 14 9.60 -12.40 -4.73
N GLN A 15 10.62 -13.25 -4.56
CA GLN A 15 11.53 -13.61 -5.66
C GLN A 15 10.81 -14.34 -6.80
N SER A 16 9.75 -15.10 -6.47
CA SER A 16 9.00 -15.91 -7.44
C SER A 16 7.76 -15.22 -8.01
N CYS A 17 7.00 -14.50 -7.19
CA CYS A 17 5.73 -13.89 -7.61
C CYS A 17 5.80 -12.36 -7.77
N GLY A 18 6.93 -11.75 -7.43
CA GLY A 18 7.10 -10.30 -7.42
C GLY A 18 6.34 -9.59 -6.31
N HIS A 19 6.53 -8.27 -6.25
CA HIS A 19 5.79 -7.41 -5.35
C HIS A 19 4.39 -7.10 -5.88
N ASN A 20 3.54 -6.54 -5.01
CA ASN A 20 2.30 -5.84 -5.36
C ASN A 20 2.17 -4.57 -4.50
N SER A 21 1.14 -3.77 -4.75
CA SER A 21 0.95 -2.47 -4.08
C SER A 21 0.60 -2.50 -2.59
N HIS A 22 0.48 -3.69 -2.00
CA HIS A 22 0.27 -3.88 -0.56
C HIS A 22 1.48 -4.51 0.14
N THR A 23 2.41 -5.11 -0.59
CA THR A 23 3.52 -5.90 -0.01
C THR A 23 4.37 -5.13 0.99
N HIS A 24 4.59 -3.83 0.76
CA HIS A 24 5.35 -2.97 1.69
C HIS A 24 4.62 -2.80 3.03
N LEU A 25 3.29 -2.77 3.03
CA LEU A 25 2.49 -2.65 4.26
C LEU A 25 2.61 -3.88 5.15
N TYR A 26 3.04 -5.03 4.63
CA TYR A 26 3.20 -6.25 5.42
C TYR A 26 4.25 -6.05 6.52
N TYR A 27 5.25 -5.21 6.29
CA TYR A 27 6.33 -4.90 7.24
C TYR A 27 5.90 -4.06 8.45
N LEU A 28 4.70 -3.44 8.45
CA LEU A 28 4.18 -2.71 9.61
C LEU A 28 4.04 -3.61 10.86
N GLY A 29 3.82 -4.92 10.67
CA GLY A 29 3.68 -5.89 11.76
C GLY A 29 2.42 -5.71 12.61
N ASP A 30 1.40 -5.05 12.07
CA ASP A 30 0.06 -4.95 12.63
C ASP A 30 -0.91 -6.01 12.06
N LYS A 31 -0.39 -6.89 11.21
CA LYS A 31 -1.10 -7.98 10.53
C LYS A 31 -0.55 -9.35 10.94
N LYS A 32 -1.39 -10.36 10.79
CA LYS A 32 -1.09 -11.78 10.95
C LYS A 32 -0.93 -12.43 9.58
N TRP A 33 -0.31 -13.59 9.57
CA TRP A 33 0.00 -14.38 8.39
C TRP A 33 -0.77 -15.69 8.42
N PHE A 34 -1.30 -16.10 7.28
CA PHE A 34 -1.83 -17.44 7.06
C PHE A 34 -1.12 -18.01 5.83
N TRP A 35 -0.29 -19.03 6.04
CA TRP A 35 0.41 -19.71 4.95
C TRP A 35 -0.38 -20.94 4.56
N ASP A 36 -0.30 -21.30 3.28
CA ASP A 36 -0.74 -22.62 2.88
C ASP A 36 0.18 -23.71 3.45
N SER A 37 -0.29 -24.95 3.38
CA SER A 37 0.42 -26.14 3.85
C SER A 37 1.81 -26.34 3.25
N GLU A 38 2.06 -25.84 2.04
CA GLU A 38 3.36 -25.99 1.34
C GLU A 38 4.23 -24.73 1.42
N HIS A 39 3.72 -23.66 2.04
CA HIS A 39 4.39 -22.36 2.15
C HIS A 39 4.76 -21.71 0.80
N GLU A 40 3.92 -21.94 -0.20
CA GLU A 40 4.03 -21.38 -1.56
C GLU A 40 3.06 -20.22 -1.81
N ALA A 41 2.13 -19.97 -0.88
CA ALA A 41 1.28 -18.81 -0.86
C ALA A 41 0.89 -18.39 0.57
N CYS A 42 0.52 -17.12 0.73
CA CYS A 42 0.11 -16.56 2.01
C CYS A 42 -1.00 -15.53 1.87
N ILE A 43 -1.80 -15.41 2.94
CA ILE A 43 -2.78 -14.36 3.16
C ILE A 43 -2.31 -13.53 4.36
N VAL A 44 -2.17 -12.22 4.16
CA VAL A 44 -1.80 -11.29 5.22
C VAL A 44 -3.06 -10.54 5.67
N TYR A 45 -3.46 -10.70 6.92
CA TYR A 45 -4.77 -10.24 7.41
C TYR A 45 -4.68 -9.59 8.78
N ARG A 46 -5.66 -8.75 9.12
CA ARG A 46 -5.83 -8.23 10.49
C ARG A 46 -7.08 -8.82 11.14
N SER A 47 -7.02 -8.88 12.46
CA SER A 47 -8.02 -9.50 13.32
C SER A 47 -8.70 -8.47 14.21
N LEU A 48 -10.02 -8.48 14.28
CA LEU A 48 -10.81 -7.74 15.28
C LEU A 48 -12.02 -8.58 15.69
N GLY A 49 -12.04 -9.05 16.94
CA GLY A 49 -13.01 -10.07 17.38
C GLY A 49 -12.93 -11.33 16.51
N ASN A 50 -14.08 -11.80 16.03
CA ASN A 50 -14.17 -12.93 15.10
C ASN A 50 -13.96 -12.54 13.62
N ARG A 51 -13.65 -11.27 13.31
CA ARG A 51 -13.46 -10.80 11.93
C ARG A 51 -12.00 -10.92 11.52
N ARG A 52 -11.76 -11.52 10.35
CA ARG A 52 -10.43 -11.61 9.72
C ARG A 52 -10.49 -10.91 8.38
N ILE A 53 -9.82 -9.76 8.26
CA ILE A 53 -9.82 -8.97 7.02
C ILE A 53 -8.43 -9.06 6.39
N ALA A 54 -8.33 -9.75 5.26
CA ALA A 54 -7.13 -9.81 4.44
C ALA A 54 -6.87 -8.46 3.75
N LEU A 55 -5.61 -8.08 3.64
CA LEU A 55 -5.16 -6.92 2.90
C LEU A 55 -4.70 -7.37 1.50
N GLY A 56 -5.47 -7.02 0.48
CA GLY A 56 -5.27 -7.48 -0.88
C GLY A 56 -5.68 -8.94 -1.08
N ASP A 57 -5.28 -9.47 -2.22
CA ASP A 57 -5.39 -10.88 -2.58
C ASP A 57 -4.22 -11.69 -1.99
N PRO A 58 -4.30 -13.04 -1.93
CA PRO A 58 -3.18 -13.85 -1.51
C PRO A 58 -1.94 -13.61 -2.38
N LEU A 59 -0.78 -13.64 -1.75
CA LEU A 59 0.52 -13.55 -2.41
C LEU A 59 1.08 -14.95 -2.56
N GLY A 60 1.58 -15.32 -3.75
CA GLY A 60 2.27 -16.59 -3.97
C GLY A 60 2.16 -17.12 -5.38
N LYS A 61 2.52 -18.40 -5.58
CA LYS A 61 2.43 -19.06 -6.88
C LYS A 61 0.98 -19.19 -7.34
N PRO A 62 0.65 -18.97 -8.64
CA PRO A 62 -0.72 -19.06 -9.14
C PRO A 62 -1.46 -20.36 -8.76
N GLU A 63 -0.78 -21.49 -8.82
CA GLU A 63 -1.30 -22.82 -8.46
C GLU A 63 -1.57 -23.00 -6.96
N ALA A 64 -0.87 -22.25 -6.10
CA ALA A 64 -1.03 -22.28 -4.65
C ALA A 64 -2.15 -21.34 -4.16
N ILE A 65 -2.61 -20.39 -4.99
CA ILE A 65 -3.65 -19.41 -4.63
C ILE A 65 -4.97 -20.08 -4.22
N PRO A 66 -5.57 -21.02 -5.00
CA PRO A 66 -6.80 -21.68 -4.58
C PRO A 66 -6.61 -22.47 -3.27
N ARG A 67 -5.44 -23.11 -3.10
CA ARG A 67 -5.12 -23.88 -1.89
C ARG A 67 -5.10 -23.00 -0.65
N VAL A 68 -4.40 -21.85 -0.67
CA VAL A 68 -4.32 -20.95 0.49
C VAL A 68 -5.68 -20.34 0.84
N ILE A 69 -6.49 -19.97 -0.17
CA ILE A 69 -7.84 -19.45 0.07
C ILE A 69 -8.70 -20.54 0.70
N GLY A 70 -8.73 -21.75 0.13
CA GLY A 70 -9.52 -22.86 0.66
C GLY A 70 -9.16 -23.21 2.10
N GLN A 71 -7.86 -23.29 2.41
CA GLN A 71 -7.38 -23.56 3.76
C GLN A 71 -7.73 -22.42 4.73
N PHE A 72 -7.62 -21.16 4.30
CA PHE A 72 -8.00 -20.01 5.14
C PHE A 72 -9.50 -19.97 5.42
N MET A 73 -10.33 -20.27 4.41
CA MET A 73 -11.78 -20.36 4.55
C MET A 73 -12.18 -21.51 5.50
N ASN A 74 -11.53 -22.67 5.39
CA ASN A 74 -11.73 -23.81 6.28
C ASN A 74 -11.35 -23.48 7.72
N HIS A 75 -10.16 -22.90 7.91
CA HIS A 75 -9.69 -22.43 9.22
C HIS A 75 -10.68 -21.44 9.84
N CYS A 76 -11.19 -20.49 9.05
CA CYS A 76 -12.18 -19.54 9.55
C CYS A 76 -13.48 -20.22 9.98
N ARG A 77 -14.00 -21.16 9.18
CA ARG A 77 -15.21 -21.91 9.50
C ARG A 77 -15.06 -22.72 10.80
N GLU A 78 -13.96 -23.47 10.94
CA GLU A 78 -13.69 -24.31 12.11
C GLU A 78 -13.61 -23.51 13.41
N HIS A 79 -13.13 -22.26 13.34
CA HIS A 79 -12.90 -21.41 14.52
C HIS A 79 -13.98 -20.32 14.70
N GLY A 80 -15.07 -20.36 13.93
CA GLY A 80 -16.14 -19.37 14.00
C GLY A 80 -15.71 -17.95 13.58
N TYR A 81 -14.66 -17.83 12.76
CA TYR A 81 -14.21 -16.59 12.19
C TYR A 81 -14.93 -16.25 10.89
N ILE A 82 -15.01 -14.95 10.61
CA ILE A 82 -15.67 -14.41 9.43
C ILE A 82 -14.61 -13.72 8.55
N PRO A 83 -14.24 -14.32 7.41
CA PRO A 83 -13.22 -13.79 6.51
C PRO A 83 -13.78 -12.69 5.59
N ALA A 84 -12.94 -11.73 5.24
CA ALA A 84 -13.17 -10.75 4.18
C ALA A 84 -11.84 -10.38 3.52
N PHE A 85 -11.86 -9.93 2.26
CA PHE A 85 -10.68 -9.50 1.52
C PHE A 85 -10.86 -8.05 1.07
N TYR A 86 -9.97 -7.18 1.51
CA TYR A 86 -10.04 -5.75 1.26
C TYR A 86 -9.06 -5.33 0.17
N GLN A 87 -9.54 -4.57 -0.82
CA GLN A 87 -8.80 -4.20 -2.03
C GLN A 87 -8.41 -5.37 -2.93
N ALA A 88 -9.29 -6.38 -2.99
CA ALA A 88 -9.18 -7.49 -3.93
C ALA A 88 -9.25 -6.98 -5.39
N LYS A 89 -8.52 -7.64 -6.29
CA LYS A 89 -8.52 -7.34 -7.73
C LYS A 89 -9.63 -8.09 -8.45
N SER A 90 -10.04 -7.57 -9.61
CA SER A 90 -11.06 -8.18 -10.47
C SER A 90 -10.74 -9.63 -10.86
N SER A 91 -9.46 -9.97 -11.05
CA SER A 91 -8.99 -11.31 -11.45
C SER A 91 -9.29 -12.40 -10.42
N PHE A 92 -9.47 -12.06 -9.14
CA PHE A 92 -9.75 -13.04 -8.07
C PHE A 92 -11.24 -13.21 -7.79
N LEU A 93 -12.11 -12.37 -8.33
CA LEU A 93 -13.53 -12.32 -7.96
C LEU A 93 -14.28 -13.63 -8.25
N GLN A 94 -13.97 -14.30 -9.37
CA GLN A 94 -14.58 -15.59 -9.69
C GLN A 94 -14.16 -16.68 -8.71
N LEU A 95 -12.89 -16.68 -8.30
CA LEU A 95 -12.38 -17.61 -7.30
C LEU A 95 -13.06 -17.38 -5.94
N TYR A 96 -13.20 -16.12 -5.50
CA TYR A 96 -13.92 -15.83 -4.25
C TYR A 96 -15.39 -16.24 -4.28
N LYS A 97 -16.06 -16.09 -5.44
CA LYS A 97 -17.44 -16.56 -5.63
C LYS A 97 -17.58 -18.07 -5.45
N GLN A 98 -16.59 -18.85 -5.90
CA GLN A 98 -16.59 -20.31 -5.70
C GLN A 98 -16.55 -20.68 -4.21
N TYR A 99 -16.01 -19.81 -3.34
CA TYR A 99 -16.05 -19.96 -1.88
C TYR A 99 -17.29 -19.32 -1.22
N GLY A 100 -18.31 -18.98 -2.01
CA GLY A 100 -19.57 -18.43 -1.50
C GLY A 100 -19.49 -16.98 -1.03
N LEU A 101 -18.43 -16.24 -1.38
CA LEU A 101 -18.29 -14.83 -1.03
C LEU A 101 -18.96 -13.92 -2.07
N GLN A 102 -19.42 -12.76 -1.60
CA GLN A 102 -19.90 -11.65 -2.41
C GLN A 102 -18.82 -10.58 -2.53
N TYR A 103 -18.97 -9.67 -3.48
CA TYR A 103 -18.07 -8.53 -3.63
C TYR A 103 -18.82 -7.25 -3.99
N ALA A 104 -18.24 -6.12 -3.57
CA ALA A 104 -18.68 -4.78 -3.95
C ALA A 104 -17.46 -3.96 -4.40
N LYS A 105 -17.60 -3.21 -5.50
CA LYS A 105 -16.54 -2.28 -5.94
C LYS A 105 -16.43 -1.16 -4.91
N ILE A 106 -15.21 -0.88 -4.42
CA ILE A 106 -14.96 0.11 -3.38
C ILE A 106 -14.14 1.31 -3.85
N GLY A 107 -13.60 1.24 -5.06
CA GLY A 107 -12.84 2.29 -5.70
C GLY A 107 -11.94 1.73 -6.78
N GLU A 108 -10.88 2.48 -7.08
CA GLU A 108 -9.91 2.13 -8.10
C GLU A 108 -8.49 2.46 -7.60
N GLU A 109 -7.52 1.66 -7.98
CA GLU A 109 -6.10 1.94 -7.81
C GLU A 109 -5.57 2.69 -9.04
N ALA A 110 -4.80 3.74 -8.80
CA ALA A 110 -4.10 4.46 -9.86
C ALA A 110 -2.72 3.83 -10.08
N GLN A 111 -2.50 3.23 -11.25
CA GLN A 111 -1.20 2.70 -11.68
C GLN A 111 -0.66 3.50 -12.86
N VAL A 112 0.51 4.09 -12.71
CA VAL A 112 1.21 4.78 -13.80
C VAL A 112 2.03 3.74 -14.55
N ASP A 113 1.74 3.58 -15.84
CA ASP A 113 2.54 2.80 -16.78
C ASP A 113 3.79 3.63 -17.12
N LEU A 114 4.93 3.22 -16.58
CA LEU A 114 6.17 3.98 -16.69
C LEU A 114 6.73 3.92 -18.10
N ALA A 115 6.51 2.87 -18.89
CA ALA A 115 6.93 2.84 -20.29
C ALA A 115 6.21 3.91 -21.14
N LYS A 116 4.98 4.27 -20.77
CA LYS A 116 4.16 5.27 -21.47
C LYS A 116 4.26 6.68 -20.88
N PHE A 117 4.78 6.83 -19.67
CA PHE A 117 4.86 8.13 -19.01
C PHE A 117 5.82 9.07 -19.75
N HIS A 118 5.39 10.30 -20.03
CA HIS A 118 6.22 11.32 -20.63
C HIS A 118 5.74 12.72 -20.23
N LEU A 119 6.59 13.73 -20.46
CA LEU A 119 6.25 15.13 -20.21
C LEU A 119 6.06 15.95 -21.49
N HIS A 120 6.14 15.33 -22.67
CA HIS A 120 5.96 16.01 -23.96
C HIS A 120 4.48 16.26 -24.32
N GLY A 121 4.19 17.33 -25.07
CA GLY A 121 2.83 17.64 -25.53
C GLY A 121 2.06 18.64 -24.65
N LYS A 122 0.87 19.04 -25.13
CA LYS A 122 0.04 20.10 -24.50
C LYS A 122 -0.57 19.67 -23.17
N ALA A 123 -0.94 18.40 -23.03
CA ALA A 123 -1.53 17.85 -21.80
C ALA A 123 -0.62 18.06 -20.56
N TRP A 124 0.71 18.02 -20.76
CA TRP A 124 1.70 18.09 -19.69
C TRP A 124 2.28 19.49 -19.47
N LEU A 125 1.79 20.52 -20.17
CA LEU A 125 2.34 21.89 -20.11
C LEU A 125 2.32 22.45 -18.68
N LYS A 126 1.22 22.24 -17.94
CA LYS A 126 1.09 22.68 -16.55
C LYS A 126 2.10 21.99 -15.63
N LEU A 127 2.32 20.69 -15.81
CA LEU A 127 3.26 19.92 -15.01
C LEU A 127 4.71 20.33 -15.30
N ARG A 128 5.10 20.44 -16.58
CA ARG A 128 6.40 20.97 -17.00
C ARG A 128 6.67 22.37 -16.48
N GLY A 129 5.67 23.26 -16.53
CA GLY A 129 5.78 24.61 -15.99
C GLY A 129 6.10 24.63 -14.49
N ARG A 130 5.48 23.73 -13.71
CA ARG A 130 5.76 23.57 -12.28
C ARG A 130 7.17 23.03 -12.02
N ILE A 131 7.59 22.00 -12.75
CA ILE A 131 8.95 21.45 -12.66
C ILE A 131 9.99 22.56 -12.94
N ASN A 132 9.83 23.29 -14.03
CA ASN A 132 10.74 24.38 -14.39
C ASN A 132 10.73 25.54 -13.38
N LYS A 133 9.57 25.83 -12.78
CA LYS A 133 9.46 26.85 -11.72
C LYS A 133 10.21 26.43 -10.47
N LEU A 134 10.00 25.20 -9.98
CA LEU A 134 10.67 24.71 -8.78
C LEU A 134 12.18 24.54 -8.99
N LYS A 135 12.60 24.04 -10.16
CA LYS A 135 14.01 23.97 -10.53
C LYS A 135 14.68 25.34 -10.52
N ARG A 136 14.04 26.37 -11.07
CA ARG A 136 14.55 27.77 -11.00
C ARG A 136 14.59 28.34 -9.59
N ALA A 137 13.71 27.87 -8.71
CA ALA A 137 13.71 28.23 -7.30
C ALA A 137 14.72 27.41 -6.46
N GLY A 138 15.58 26.61 -7.10
CA GLY A 138 16.66 25.86 -6.45
C GLY A 138 16.23 24.53 -5.82
N PHE A 139 15.00 24.07 -6.06
CA PHE A 139 14.58 22.75 -5.57
C PHE A 139 15.22 21.63 -6.39
N THR A 140 15.67 20.58 -5.69
CA THR A 140 16.24 19.37 -6.31
C THR A 140 15.52 18.12 -5.82
N PHE A 141 15.65 17.03 -6.58
CA PHE A 141 15.03 15.74 -6.29
C PHE A 141 16.12 14.67 -6.16
N ALA A 142 15.95 13.77 -5.20
CA ALA A 142 16.80 12.59 -5.05
C ALA A 142 16.00 11.40 -4.54
N VAL A 143 16.48 10.18 -4.82
CA VAL A 143 16.04 8.97 -4.11
C VAL A 143 17.20 8.49 -3.26
N LEU A 144 16.97 8.41 -1.95
CA LEU A 144 17.93 7.97 -0.97
C LEU A 144 17.61 6.53 -0.55
N HIS A 145 18.64 5.73 -0.26
CA HIS A 145 18.49 4.31 0.07
C HIS A 145 18.89 4.03 1.52
N PRO A 146 18.23 3.08 2.20
CA PRO A 146 18.61 2.65 3.54
C PRO A 146 19.95 1.88 3.52
N PRO A 147 20.65 1.75 4.67
CA PRO A 147 20.27 2.29 5.98
C PRO A 147 20.48 3.81 6.06
N PHE A 148 19.56 4.50 6.71
CA PHE A 148 19.61 5.94 6.92
C PHE A 148 20.22 6.30 8.27
N GLU A 149 20.93 7.42 8.32
CA GLU A 149 21.42 8.03 9.55
C GLU A 149 20.27 8.59 10.40
N ASP A 150 20.47 8.66 11.71
CA ASP A 150 19.50 9.20 12.66
C ASP A 150 19.07 10.63 12.32
N ARG A 151 20.00 11.48 11.89
CA ARG A 151 19.72 12.87 11.50
C ARG A 151 18.70 12.94 10.35
N PHE A 152 18.81 12.04 9.36
CA PHE A 152 17.86 11.99 8.25
C PHE A 152 16.48 11.54 8.73
N LEU A 153 16.43 10.45 9.51
CA LEU A 153 15.18 9.93 10.08
C LEU A 153 14.48 10.95 11.00
N ASP A 154 15.24 11.73 11.77
CA ASP A 154 14.73 12.83 12.59
C ASP A 154 14.12 13.94 11.75
N ARG A 155 14.76 14.29 10.64
CA ARG A 155 14.19 15.28 9.71
C ARG A 155 12.89 14.76 9.11
N LEU A 156 12.84 13.51 8.64
CA LEU A 156 11.60 12.94 8.11
C LEU A 156 10.50 12.86 9.17
N HIS A 157 10.85 12.55 10.42
CA HIS A 157 9.91 12.54 11.54
C HIS A 157 9.32 13.94 11.81
N LYS A 158 10.14 15.00 11.72
CA LYS A 158 9.69 16.39 11.84
C LYS A 158 8.73 16.80 10.70
N ILE A 159 9.11 16.52 9.44
CA ILE A 159 8.23 16.76 8.27
C ILE A 159 6.91 16.02 8.46
N SER A 160 7.00 14.77 8.91
CA SER A 160 5.87 13.90 9.20
C SER A 160 4.93 14.49 10.24
N GLY A 161 5.46 14.96 11.38
CA GLY A 161 4.67 15.57 12.45
C GLY A 161 4.02 16.89 12.03
N GLU A 162 4.75 17.75 11.32
CA GLU A 162 4.21 19.00 10.76
C GLU A 162 3.07 18.73 9.78
N TRP A 163 3.26 17.77 8.88
CA TRP A 163 2.24 17.38 7.92
C TRP A 163 1.00 16.80 8.62
N LEU A 164 1.18 15.95 9.63
CA LEU A 164 0.08 15.31 10.34
C LEU A 164 -0.78 16.34 11.09
N GLY A 165 -0.14 17.30 11.77
CA GLY A 165 -0.81 18.27 12.64
C GLY A 165 -1.55 17.56 13.77
N GLU A 166 -2.83 17.88 13.95
CA GLU A 166 -3.70 17.24 14.97
C GLU A 166 -4.24 15.85 14.54
N ARG A 167 -4.00 15.45 13.28
CA ARG A 167 -4.48 14.17 12.77
C ARG A 167 -3.66 13.03 13.38
N LYS A 168 -4.28 11.86 13.52
CA LYS A 168 -3.61 10.64 13.98
C LYS A 168 -3.14 9.80 12.80
N GLU A 169 -2.07 9.04 13.03
CA GLU A 169 -1.65 7.99 12.11
C GLU A 169 -2.76 6.96 11.92
N LYS A 170 -2.81 6.40 10.71
CA LYS A 170 -3.68 5.28 10.35
C LYS A 170 -2.89 3.97 10.40
N SER A 171 -3.58 2.85 10.24
CA SER A 171 -2.93 1.54 10.22
C SER A 171 -3.63 0.59 9.23
N PHE A 172 -3.27 -0.68 9.27
CA PHE A 172 -3.75 -1.76 8.41
C PHE A 172 -3.36 -1.60 6.94
N SER A 173 -4.13 -0.81 6.19
CA SER A 173 -3.99 -0.61 4.74
C SER A 173 -3.35 0.73 4.38
N VAL A 174 -2.86 1.46 5.38
CA VAL A 174 -2.23 2.78 5.22
C VAL A 174 -0.93 2.75 6.02
N GLY A 175 0.17 3.16 5.40
CA GLY A 175 1.45 3.34 6.07
C GLY A 175 1.36 4.33 7.23
N SER A 176 2.17 4.09 8.26
CA SER A 176 2.37 5.02 9.37
C SER A 176 3.86 5.28 9.54
N PHE A 177 4.22 6.47 10.00
CA PHE A 177 5.63 6.77 10.22
C PHE A 177 6.15 6.02 11.45
N SER A 178 7.10 5.12 11.25
CA SER A 178 8.03 4.67 12.28
C SER A 178 9.43 4.67 11.68
N ARG A 179 10.46 4.91 12.51
CA ARG A 179 11.85 4.91 12.06
C ARG A 179 12.21 3.57 11.42
N GLU A 180 11.79 2.47 12.03
CA GLU A 180 12.03 1.11 11.57
C GLU A 180 11.33 0.79 10.24
N TYR A 181 10.11 1.30 10.05
CA TYR A 181 9.37 1.10 8.81
C TYR A 181 9.96 1.92 7.65
N VAL A 182 10.25 3.21 7.88
CA VAL A 182 10.83 4.09 6.86
C VAL A 182 12.23 3.62 6.46
N ASN A 183 13.02 3.14 7.42
CA ASN A 183 14.38 2.64 7.17
C ASN A 183 14.46 1.31 6.41
N ARG A 184 13.32 0.78 5.92
CA ARG A 184 13.28 -0.42 5.07
C ARG A 184 13.21 -0.11 3.58
N PHE A 185 12.83 1.11 3.23
CA PHE A 185 12.47 1.45 1.86
C PHE A 185 13.28 2.63 1.35
N PRO A 186 13.56 2.70 0.05
CA PRO A 186 14.04 3.93 -0.55
C PRO A 186 13.07 5.10 -0.27
N VAL A 187 13.63 6.30 -0.13
CA VAL A 187 12.87 7.52 0.13
C VAL A 187 13.18 8.54 -0.96
N ALA A 188 12.17 8.89 -1.74
CA ALA A 188 12.21 10.02 -2.65
C ALA A 188 12.07 11.31 -1.85
N VAL A 189 12.95 12.29 -2.06
CA VAL A 189 12.94 13.57 -1.34
C VAL A 189 12.94 14.75 -2.30
N LEU A 190 12.27 15.82 -1.88
CA LEU A 190 12.42 17.14 -2.48
C LEU A 190 13.26 17.99 -1.51
N ILE A 191 14.37 18.53 -2.02
CA ILE A 191 15.35 19.31 -1.26
C ILE A 191 15.18 20.77 -1.65
N GLY A 192 15.09 21.66 -0.64
CA GLY A 192 14.99 23.10 -0.82
C GLY A 192 16.30 23.75 -1.25
N PRO A 193 16.27 25.03 -1.65
CA PRO A 193 17.47 25.79 -2.05
C PRO A 193 18.47 26.00 -0.90
N ASP A 194 18.04 25.85 0.34
CA ASP A 194 18.87 25.86 1.56
C ASP A 194 19.53 24.51 1.87
N GLY A 195 19.24 23.47 1.08
CA GLY A 195 19.74 22.11 1.26
C GLY A 195 18.90 21.26 2.24
N GLU A 196 17.81 21.79 2.79
CA GLU A 196 16.96 21.05 3.71
C GLU A 196 15.93 20.17 2.98
N TYR A 197 15.57 19.03 3.57
CA TYR A 197 14.52 18.17 3.02
C TYR A 197 13.14 18.77 3.30
N GLU A 198 12.35 19.04 2.27
CA GLU A 198 11.05 19.73 2.41
C GLU A 198 9.85 18.81 2.16
N ALA A 199 10.05 17.73 1.40
CA ALA A 199 9.06 16.69 1.22
C ALA A 199 9.74 15.33 1.09
N PHE A 200 9.00 14.28 1.42
CA PHE A 200 9.44 12.91 1.19
C PHE A 200 8.29 12.01 0.76
N ALA A 201 8.65 10.94 0.04
CA ALA A 201 7.80 9.80 -0.24
C ALA A 201 8.55 8.48 -0.02
N THR A 202 7.97 7.54 0.73
CA THR A 202 8.53 6.19 0.88
C THR A 202 8.11 5.31 -0.29
N LEU A 203 9.06 4.56 -0.85
CA LEU A 203 8.87 3.73 -2.03
C LEU A 203 8.83 2.25 -1.65
N GLY A 204 7.63 1.70 -1.52
CA GLY A 204 7.42 0.27 -1.36
C GLY A 204 7.53 -0.48 -2.69
N GLY A 205 7.65 -1.80 -2.64
CA GLY A 205 7.69 -2.65 -3.82
C GLY A 205 9.08 -3.21 -4.11
N ASP A 206 9.39 -3.39 -5.39
CA ASP A 206 10.61 -4.05 -5.84
C ASP A 206 11.88 -3.26 -5.44
N PRO A 207 12.94 -3.96 -5.02
CA PRO A 207 14.21 -3.33 -4.66
C PRO A 207 14.81 -2.57 -5.87
N PRO A 208 15.78 -1.66 -5.66
CA PRO A 208 16.46 -1.01 -6.78
C PRO A 208 17.17 -2.04 -7.69
N PRO A 209 17.30 -1.76 -9.00
CA PRO A 209 17.86 -2.70 -9.99
C PRO A 209 19.36 -3.00 -9.83
N SER A 210 20.04 -2.33 -8.91
CA SER A 210 21.47 -2.50 -8.65
C SER A 210 21.82 -3.80 -7.92
N LEU A 211 20.82 -4.57 -7.49
CA LEU A 211 21.00 -5.92 -6.94
C LEU A 211 20.88 -6.96 -8.06
N PRO A 212 21.72 -8.03 -8.07
CA PRO A 212 21.59 -9.13 -9.03
C PRO A 212 20.17 -9.69 -8.98
N ASP A 213 19.45 -9.52 -10.07
CA ASP A 213 18.04 -9.89 -10.15
C ASP A 213 17.95 -11.37 -10.51
N SER A 214 17.81 -12.23 -9.50
CA SER A 214 17.51 -13.66 -9.70
C SER A 214 16.04 -13.90 -10.07
N ARG A 215 15.29 -12.83 -10.43
CA ARG A 215 13.87 -12.90 -10.74
C ARG A 215 13.67 -13.39 -12.17
N ASP A 216 12.53 -14.06 -12.38
CA ASP A 216 12.06 -14.38 -13.72
C ASP A 216 11.79 -13.09 -14.50
N ALA A 217 12.40 -12.95 -15.68
CA ALA A 217 12.27 -11.78 -16.55
C ALA A 217 10.82 -11.46 -16.94
N ALA A 218 9.88 -12.41 -16.79
CA ALA A 218 8.46 -12.20 -17.03
C ALA A 218 7.74 -11.42 -15.91
N VAL A 219 8.33 -11.23 -14.73
CA VAL A 219 7.68 -10.57 -13.59
C VAL A 219 7.93 -9.05 -13.64
N PRO A 220 6.88 -8.22 -13.83
CA PRO A 220 7.06 -6.77 -13.94
C PRO A 220 7.60 -6.18 -12.63
N ARG A 221 8.48 -5.19 -12.75
CA ARG A 221 9.00 -4.40 -11.64
C ARG A 221 8.02 -3.29 -11.32
N GLN A 222 7.64 -3.18 -10.06
CA GLN A 222 6.75 -2.13 -9.61
C GLN A 222 7.18 -1.50 -8.29
N ILE A 223 6.95 -0.20 -8.19
CA ILE A 223 7.03 0.57 -6.96
C ILE A 223 5.67 1.11 -6.56
N THR A 224 5.50 1.42 -5.28
CA THR A 224 4.29 2.02 -4.74
C THR A 224 4.67 3.17 -3.82
N VAL A 225 4.03 4.31 -4.02
CA VAL A 225 4.14 5.43 -3.09
C VAL A 225 3.22 5.20 -1.90
N ASP A 226 3.78 5.20 -0.70
CA ASP A 226 3.05 4.95 0.55
C ASP A 226 2.87 6.22 1.38
N LEU A 227 3.86 6.55 2.22
CA LEU A 227 3.91 7.83 2.89
C LEU A 227 4.30 8.89 1.88
N MET A 228 3.59 10.02 1.89
CA MET A 228 3.94 11.20 1.12
C MET A 228 3.64 12.44 1.97
N ARG A 229 4.67 13.11 2.46
CA ARG A 229 4.55 14.19 3.45
C ARG A 229 5.46 15.36 3.10
N TYR A 230 5.07 16.54 3.54
CA TYR A 230 5.72 17.79 3.18
C TYR A 230 5.55 18.85 4.28
N THR A 231 6.51 19.75 4.35
CA THR A 231 6.48 20.93 5.24
C THR A 231 5.54 22.01 4.72
N LYS A 232 5.14 22.97 5.55
CA LYS A 232 4.38 24.16 5.11
C LYS A 232 5.21 25.07 4.21
N ALA A 233 6.54 24.95 4.24
CA ALA A 233 7.45 25.68 3.36
C ALA A 233 7.41 25.17 1.91
N CYS A 234 6.92 23.94 1.66
CA CYS A 234 6.81 23.43 0.31
C CYS A 234 5.97 24.34 -0.60
N PRO A 235 6.51 24.77 -1.76
CA PRO A 235 5.78 25.63 -2.66
C PRO A 235 4.61 24.89 -3.30
N HIS A 236 3.58 25.65 -3.69
CA HIS A 236 2.44 25.08 -4.38
C HIS A 236 2.87 24.30 -5.64
N GLY A 237 2.48 23.02 -5.71
CA GLY A 237 2.84 22.11 -6.79
C GLY A 237 4.09 21.27 -6.53
N ALA A 238 4.73 21.38 -5.35
CA ALA A 238 5.86 20.54 -4.95
C ALA A 238 5.56 19.04 -5.07
N MET A 239 4.38 18.60 -4.65
CA MET A 239 3.98 17.19 -4.75
C MET A 239 3.82 16.72 -6.19
N ASP A 240 3.34 17.62 -7.07
CA ASP A 240 3.21 17.31 -8.50
C ASP A 240 4.60 17.14 -9.13
N VAL A 241 5.57 17.96 -8.71
CA VAL A 241 6.97 17.83 -9.13
C VAL A 241 7.62 16.57 -8.54
N LEU A 242 7.42 16.27 -7.26
CA LEU A 242 7.95 15.06 -6.63
C LEU A 242 7.48 13.79 -7.34
N PHE A 243 6.18 13.66 -7.64
CA PHE A 243 5.67 12.52 -8.41
C PHE A 243 6.24 12.46 -9.82
N ALA A 244 6.26 13.58 -10.54
CA ALA A 244 6.79 13.61 -11.90
C ALA A 244 8.28 13.21 -11.94
N SER A 245 9.09 13.76 -11.03
CA SER A 245 10.50 13.41 -10.87
C SER A 245 10.69 11.95 -10.46
N LEU A 246 9.83 11.42 -9.57
CA LEU A 246 9.83 10.01 -9.19
C LEU A 246 9.55 9.10 -10.38
N PHE A 247 8.59 9.42 -11.25
CA PHE A 247 8.30 8.59 -12.41
C PHE A 247 9.44 8.59 -13.42
N LEU A 248 10.08 9.74 -13.65
CA LEU A 248 11.28 9.82 -14.50
C LEU A 248 12.42 8.98 -13.91
N TRP A 249 12.68 9.10 -12.61
CA TRP A 249 13.67 8.27 -11.92
C TRP A 249 13.34 6.78 -12.03
N ALA A 250 12.07 6.40 -11.87
CA ALA A 250 11.63 5.02 -11.95
C ALA A 250 11.78 4.44 -13.38
N GLN A 251 11.57 5.26 -14.41
CA GLN A 251 11.86 4.91 -15.81
C GLN A 251 13.35 4.65 -16.02
N GLU A 252 14.22 5.54 -15.55
CA GLU A 252 15.68 5.38 -15.62
C GLU A 252 16.14 4.08 -14.95
N HIS A 253 15.44 3.67 -13.90
CA HIS A 253 15.68 2.44 -13.14
C HIS A 253 14.82 1.26 -13.63
N ARG A 254 14.25 1.32 -14.84
CA ARG A 254 13.55 0.20 -15.51
C ARG A 254 12.43 -0.43 -14.67
N TYR A 255 11.71 0.37 -13.90
CA TYR A 255 10.43 -0.06 -13.33
C TYR A 255 9.34 0.01 -14.40
N ASP A 256 8.42 -0.95 -14.39
CA ASP A 256 7.30 -1.02 -15.34
C ASP A 256 6.11 -0.19 -14.85
N PHE A 257 5.82 -0.26 -13.55
CA PHE A 257 4.65 0.38 -12.95
C PHE A 257 4.96 1.15 -11.67
N CYS A 258 4.28 2.27 -11.47
CA CYS A 258 4.23 2.96 -10.19
C CYS A 258 2.78 3.07 -9.70
N SER A 259 2.46 2.41 -8.58
CA SER A 259 1.15 2.59 -7.92
C SER A 259 1.15 3.86 -7.06
N LEU A 260 0.08 4.65 -7.19
CA LEU A 260 -0.21 5.81 -6.34
C LEU A 260 -1.22 5.45 -5.23
N GLY A 261 -1.53 4.15 -5.09
CA GLY A 261 -2.53 3.61 -4.19
C GLY A 261 -3.98 3.86 -4.64
N MET A 262 -4.92 3.48 -3.78
CA MET A 262 -6.36 3.55 -4.05
C MET A 262 -6.94 4.97 -4.00
N ALA A 263 -7.91 5.26 -4.87
CA ALA A 263 -8.89 6.33 -4.75
C ALA A 263 -10.25 5.70 -4.38
N PRO A 264 -10.70 5.82 -3.11
CA PRO A 264 -11.97 5.27 -2.68
C PRO A 264 -13.14 5.91 -3.44
N LEU A 265 -14.20 5.14 -3.69
CA LEU A 265 -15.43 5.56 -4.40
C LEU A 265 -15.27 5.96 -5.87
N ALA A 266 -14.07 5.88 -6.45
CA ALA A 266 -13.88 6.10 -7.88
C ALA A 266 -14.74 5.12 -8.71
N ASN A 267 -15.62 5.68 -9.55
CA ASN A 267 -16.52 4.95 -10.45
C ASN A 267 -17.28 3.79 -9.77
N VAL A 268 -17.74 4.00 -8.53
CA VAL A 268 -18.55 3.02 -7.80
C VAL A 268 -20.03 3.21 -8.11
N ASN A 269 -20.64 2.15 -8.65
CA ASN A 269 -22.08 2.13 -8.98
C ASN A 269 -22.93 1.43 -7.90
N ASP A 270 -22.31 0.83 -6.87
CA ASP A 270 -23.03 0.14 -5.81
C ASP A 270 -23.68 1.13 -4.83
N LEU A 271 -25.01 1.21 -4.89
CA LEU A 271 -25.82 2.12 -4.08
C LEU A 271 -25.71 1.85 -2.58
N LEU A 272 -25.49 0.61 -2.14
CA LEU A 272 -25.40 0.28 -0.71
C LEU A 272 -24.06 0.73 -0.13
N PHE A 273 -22.95 0.43 -0.83
CA PHE A 273 -21.63 0.92 -0.43
C PHE A 273 -21.56 2.45 -0.51
N ALA A 274 -22.05 3.05 -1.59
CA ALA A 274 -22.07 4.50 -1.75
C ALA A 274 -22.90 5.19 -0.65
N LYS A 275 -24.11 4.69 -0.33
CA LYS A 275 -24.92 5.23 0.78
C LYS A 275 -24.22 5.10 2.12
N TRP A 276 -23.56 3.97 2.39
CA TRP A 276 -22.86 3.75 3.65
C TRP A 276 -21.65 4.68 3.80
N VAL A 277 -20.82 4.80 2.75
CA VAL A 277 -19.67 5.72 2.75
C VAL A 277 -20.11 7.19 2.78
N TYR A 278 -21.20 7.55 2.11
CA TYR A 278 -21.74 8.91 2.21
C TYR A 278 -22.22 9.22 3.64
N LYS A 279 -22.90 8.27 4.29
CA LYS A 279 -23.43 8.42 5.65
C LYS A 279 -22.34 8.46 6.73
N TYR A 280 -21.23 7.74 6.56
CA TYR A 280 -20.22 7.57 7.62
C TYR A 280 -18.78 7.97 7.23
N GLY A 281 -18.50 8.18 5.94
CA GLY A 281 -17.15 8.41 5.40
C GLY A 281 -16.83 9.87 5.04
N ASN A 282 -17.85 10.72 4.81
CA ASN A 282 -17.65 12.14 4.44
C ASN A 282 -16.88 12.97 5.49
N LYS A 283 -16.82 12.49 6.74
CA LYS A 283 -16.08 13.15 7.83
C LYS A 283 -14.58 12.85 7.82
N PHE A 284 -14.11 11.88 7.02
CA PHE A 284 -12.77 11.31 7.14
C PHE A 284 -11.87 11.42 5.90
N TYR A 285 -12.40 11.80 4.72
CA TYR A 285 -11.60 11.86 3.48
C TYR A 285 -12.20 12.78 2.39
N ASN A 286 -11.33 13.58 1.75
CA ASN A 286 -11.64 14.26 0.48
C ASN A 286 -11.39 13.31 -0.72
N PHE A 287 -12.29 12.34 -0.92
CA PHE A 287 -12.13 11.28 -1.92
C PHE A 287 -12.04 11.81 -3.36
N LYS A 288 -12.88 12.79 -3.72
CA LYS A 288 -12.90 13.40 -5.06
C LYS A 288 -11.59 14.13 -5.36
N GLY A 289 -11.09 14.91 -4.41
CA GLY A 289 -9.80 15.61 -4.56
C GLY A 289 -8.63 14.65 -4.76
N LEU A 290 -8.65 13.47 -4.11
CA LEU A 290 -7.60 12.46 -4.28
C LEU A 290 -7.63 11.81 -5.68
N TYR A 291 -8.83 11.50 -6.19
CA TYR A 291 -9.01 10.97 -7.55
C TYR A 291 -8.55 11.99 -8.61
N ASP A 292 -9.03 13.22 -8.52
CA ASP A 292 -8.68 14.31 -9.44
C ASP A 292 -7.18 14.63 -9.40
N TYR A 293 -6.58 14.54 -8.21
CA TYR A 293 -5.14 14.70 -8.04
C TYR A 293 -4.35 13.63 -8.81
N LYS A 294 -4.73 12.36 -8.67
CA LYS A 294 -4.05 11.23 -9.36
C LYS A 294 -4.24 11.27 -10.87
N ASN A 295 -5.39 11.74 -11.35
CA ASN A 295 -5.66 11.90 -12.79
C ASN A 295 -4.70 12.83 -13.53
N LYS A 296 -4.03 13.74 -12.82
CA LYS A 296 -2.98 14.61 -13.42
C LYS A 296 -1.85 13.82 -14.08
N PHE A 297 -1.65 12.56 -13.67
CA PHE A 297 -0.57 11.69 -14.13
C PHE A 297 -1.04 10.63 -15.14
N ALA A 298 -2.27 10.74 -15.63
CA ALA A 298 -2.88 9.79 -16.57
C ALA A 298 -2.68 8.30 -16.19
N PRO A 299 -3.00 7.89 -14.95
CA PRO A 299 -2.84 6.51 -14.53
C PRO A 299 -3.84 5.60 -15.25
N ALA A 300 -3.47 4.33 -15.41
CA ALA A 300 -4.42 3.26 -15.62
C ALA A 300 -5.17 3.00 -14.31
N TRP A 301 -6.49 3.14 -14.32
CA TRP A 301 -7.34 2.84 -13.18
C TRP A 301 -7.66 1.34 -13.14
N LYS A 302 -7.40 0.71 -11.99
CA LYS A 302 -7.67 -0.72 -11.75
C LYS A 302 -8.72 -0.86 -10.66
N ASP A 303 -9.86 -1.46 -10.99
CA ASP A 303 -10.94 -1.70 -10.03
C ASP A 303 -10.44 -2.48 -8.81
N VAL A 304 -10.87 -2.03 -7.63
CA VAL A 304 -10.63 -2.73 -6.37
C VAL A 304 -11.94 -2.96 -5.63
N TYR A 305 -12.01 -4.13 -4.99
CA TYR A 305 -13.23 -4.66 -4.41
C TYR A 305 -13.06 -4.96 -2.92
N LEU A 306 -14.16 -4.89 -2.20
CA LEU A 306 -14.31 -5.55 -0.91
C LEU A 306 -15.04 -6.86 -1.16
N VAL A 307 -14.43 -7.97 -0.75
CA VAL A 307 -15.01 -9.32 -0.78
C VAL A 307 -15.40 -9.71 0.62
N TYR A 308 -16.62 -10.18 0.81
CA TYR A 308 -17.25 -10.36 2.12
C TYR A 308 -18.28 -11.50 2.08
N PRO A 309 -18.64 -12.09 3.23
CA PRO A 309 -19.67 -13.14 3.28
C PRO A 309 -21.06 -12.55 2.98
N PRO A 310 -22.02 -13.35 2.51
CA PRO A 310 -23.39 -12.89 2.27
C PRO A 310 -23.98 -12.12 3.46
N SER A 311 -24.68 -11.02 3.18
CA SER A 311 -25.30 -10.13 4.19
C SER A 311 -24.32 -9.49 5.20
N GLY A 312 -23.01 -9.55 4.97
CA GLY A 312 -21.98 -9.06 5.89
C GLY A 312 -21.47 -7.64 5.63
N LEU A 313 -21.94 -6.95 4.59
CA LEU A 313 -21.29 -5.71 4.10
C LEU A 313 -21.19 -4.59 5.16
N PRO A 314 -22.28 -4.14 5.83
CA PRO A 314 -22.19 -3.00 6.75
C PRO A 314 -21.27 -3.26 7.95
N VAL A 315 -21.29 -4.48 8.49
CA VAL A 315 -20.44 -4.87 9.62
C VAL A 315 -18.98 -4.95 9.19
N THR A 316 -18.72 -5.53 8.01
CA THR A 316 -17.36 -5.62 7.44
C THR A 316 -16.77 -4.23 7.23
N LEU A 317 -17.55 -3.29 6.70
CA LEU A 317 -17.13 -1.89 6.52
C LEU A 317 -16.85 -1.18 7.85
N THR A 318 -17.70 -1.40 8.86
CA THR A 318 -17.51 -0.82 10.19
C THR A 318 -16.20 -1.30 10.80
N VAL A 319 -15.96 -2.61 10.78
CA VAL A 319 -14.74 -3.25 11.31
C VAL A 319 -13.51 -2.77 10.55
N LEU A 320 -13.59 -2.70 9.23
CA LEU A 320 -12.52 -2.18 8.38
C LEU A 320 -12.17 -0.72 8.74
N MET A 321 -13.17 0.15 8.90
CA MET A 321 -12.95 1.55 9.29
C MET A 321 -12.30 1.66 10.66
N LEU A 322 -12.72 0.84 11.63
CA LEU A 322 -12.07 0.76 12.94
C LEU A 322 -10.62 0.29 12.84
N MET A 323 -10.34 -0.72 12.01
CA MET A 323 -8.96 -1.18 11.78
C MET A 323 -8.07 -0.07 11.18
N ILE A 324 -8.57 0.69 10.20
CA ILE A 324 -7.81 1.75 9.55
C ILE A 324 -7.56 2.94 10.48
N HIS A 325 -8.56 3.33 11.29
CA HIS A 325 -8.50 4.52 12.15
C HIS A 325 -7.99 4.25 13.57
N THR A 326 -7.73 2.99 13.93
CA THR A 326 -7.00 2.70 15.16
C THR A 326 -5.52 3.00 14.93
N ALA A 327 -4.94 3.81 15.81
CA ALA A 327 -3.51 4.10 15.75
C ALA A 327 -2.71 2.78 15.81
N PRO A 328 -1.54 2.70 15.15
CA PRO A 328 -0.63 1.57 15.30
C PRO A 328 -0.42 1.30 16.79
N GLY A 329 -0.84 0.14 17.28
CA GLY A 329 -0.73 -0.19 18.70
C GLY A 329 0.75 -0.34 19.07
N ASN A 330 1.20 0.37 20.10
CA ASN A 330 2.46 0.06 20.79
C ASN A 330 2.31 -1.33 21.44
N ARG A 331 2.55 -2.41 20.69
CA ARG A 331 2.52 -3.77 21.25
C ARG A 331 3.87 -4.07 21.88
N LYS A 332 3.90 -4.15 23.21
CA LYS A 332 4.88 -4.99 23.90
C LYS A 332 4.73 -6.42 23.35
N PRO A 333 5.82 -7.16 23.11
CA PRO A 333 5.73 -8.53 22.61
C PRO A 333 4.87 -9.36 23.55
N ALA A 334 3.83 -10.00 23.00
CA ALA A 334 3.07 -10.99 23.74
C ALA A 334 4.04 -12.13 24.09
N LYS A 335 4.16 -12.48 25.37
CA LYS A 335 4.78 -13.75 25.77
C LYS A 335 3.92 -14.86 25.17
N ASP A 336 4.42 -15.50 24.12
CA ASP A 336 3.85 -16.75 23.63
C ASP A 336 3.90 -17.77 24.76
N LYS A 337 2.75 -18.08 25.35
CA LYS A 337 2.57 -19.36 26.03
C LYS A 337 2.57 -20.41 24.92
N MET A 338 3.74 -21.03 24.72
CA MET A 338 3.89 -22.27 23.98
C MET A 338 2.81 -23.26 24.41
N LEU A 339 1.91 -23.59 23.49
CA LEU A 339 1.21 -24.86 23.49
C LEU A 339 2.17 -25.91 22.91
N SER A 340 3.13 -26.36 23.74
CA SER A 340 3.69 -27.70 23.56
C SER A 340 2.72 -28.66 24.22
N ASN A 341 1.90 -29.34 23.42
CA ASN A 341 1.31 -30.64 23.73
C ASN A 341 0.44 -31.04 22.54
N PHE A 342 1.07 -31.55 21.49
CA PHE A 342 0.53 -32.54 20.55
C PHE A 342 1.69 -32.96 19.65
N VAL A 343 2.42 -33.99 20.05
CA VAL A 343 2.71 -35.22 19.29
C VAL A 343 3.50 -36.13 20.23
N SER A 344 3.08 -37.39 20.23
CA SER A 344 3.54 -38.59 20.92
C SER A 344 5.05 -38.78 21.02
#